data_AF-A0A202DC50-F1
#
_entry.id   AF-A0A202DC50-F1
#
_cell.length_a   1.000
_cell.length_b   1.000
_cell.length_c   1.000
_cell.angle_alpha   90.00
_cell.angle_beta   90.00
_cell.angle_gamma   90.00
#
_symmetry.space_group_name_H-M   'P 1'
#
loop_
_entity.id
_entity.type
_entity.pdbx_description
1 polymer ?
#
loop_
_entity_poly.entity_id
_entity_poly.type
_entity_poly.pdbx_seq_one_letter_code
_entity_poly.pdbx_strand_id
1 'polypeptide(L)'
;MIYEPHEVFLVFCIFVVLPVILFRWEIYRTTKKVKRWAESNGFTLKSTEYRFFRRGPFGLFISRDKAVHRFVASSPEGNDKSGWILCNIFWGNDVKVEWDEPQQGN
;
A
#
# COMPACT_ATOMS: atom_id res chain seq x y z
N MET A 1 -32.30 21.94 -19.29
CA MET A 1 -30.98 22.32 -18.77
C MET A 1 -29.96 21.63 -19.68
N ILE A 2 -29.49 22.34 -20.70
CA ILE A 2 -28.51 21.80 -21.66
C ILE A 2 -27.14 22.11 -21.03
N TYR A 3 -26.42 21.08 -20.58
CA TYR A 3 -25.07 21.26 -20.05
C TYR A 3 -24.12 21.62 -21.18
N GLU A 4 -23.32 22.65 -20.98
CA GLU A 4 -22.30 23.02 -21.94
C GLU A 4 -21.19 21.93 -21.96
N PRO A 5 -20.58 21.63 -23.11
CA PRO A 5 -19.59 20.56 -23.24
C PRO A 5 -18.39 20.72 -22.29
N HIS A 6 -18.05 21.95 -21.91
CA HIS A 6 -16.98 22.23 -20.94
C HIS A 6 -17.40 21.93 -19.50
N GLU A 7 -18.67 22.08 -19.13
CA GLU A 7 -19.17 21.71 -17.79
C GLU A 7 -19.14 20.20 -17.58
N VAL A 8 -19.55 19.43 -18.60
CA VAL A 8 -19.47 17.95 -18.57
C VAL A 8 -18.01 17.50 -18.45
N PHE A 9 -17.10 18.16 -19.17
CA PHE A 9 -15.67 17.90 -19.08
C PHE A 9 -15.11 18.19 -17.68
N LEU A 10 -15.49 19.33 -17.08
CA LEU A 10 -15.08 19.69 -15.72
C LEU A 10 -15.58 18.68 -14.68
N VAL A 11 -16.85 18.28 -14.77
CA VAL A 11 -17.43 17.25 -13.91
C VAL A 11 -16.66 15.93 -14.08
N PHE A 12 -16.39 15.50 -15.31
CA PHE A 12 -15.58 14.30 -15.57
C PHE A 12 -14.18 14.39 -14.93
N CYS A 13 -13.49 15.53 -15.08
CA CYS A 13 -12.19 15.74 -14.47
C CYS A 13 -12.26 15.66 -12.93
N ILE A 14 -13.27 16.25 -12.31
CA ILE A 14 -13.42 16.30 -10.85
C ILE A 14 -13.81 14.93 -10.27
N PHE A 15 -14.70 14.19 -10.94
CA PHE A 15 -15.24 12.94 -10.40
C PHE A 15 -14.51 11.67 -10.84
N VAL A 16 -13.69 11.75 -11.90
CA VAL A 16 -12.95 10.58 -12.42
C VAL A 16 -11.45 10.80 -12.33
N VAL A 17 -10.95 11.87 -12.97
CA VAL A 17 -9.50 12.08 -13.09
C VAL A 17 -8.88 12.39 -11.73
N LEU A 18 -9.46 13.32 -10.99
CA LEU A 18 -8.93 13.76 -9.70
C LEU A 18 -8.91 12.64 -8.65
N PRO A 19 -9.97 11.83 -8.46
CA PRO A 19 -9.93 10.69 -7.54
C PRO A 19 -8.89 9.65 -7.92
N VAL A 20 -8.72 9.34 -9.22
CA VAL A 20 -7.69 8.40 -9.68
C VAL A 20 -6.28 8.91 -9.36
N ILE A 21 -6.03 10.20 -9.55
CA ILE A 21 -4.74 10.83 -9.21
C ILE A 21 -4.50 10.76 -7.70
N LEU A 22 -5.48 11.16 -6.88
CA LEU A 22 -5.37 11.13 -5.43
C LEU A 22 -5.11 9.72 -4.91
N PHE A 23 -5.84 8.74 -5.43
CA PHE A 23 -5.68 7.33 -5.08
C PHE A 23 -4.30 6.79 -5.44
N ARG A 24 -3.80 7.15 -6.63
CA ARG A 24 -2.47 6.74 -7.07
C ARG A 24 -1.36 7.40 -6.27
N TRP A 25 -1.55 8.67 -5.88
CA TRP A 25 -0.65 9.38 -4.99
C TRP A 25 -0.59 8.74 -3.60
N GLU A 26 -1.74 8.33 -3.08
CA GLU A 26 -1.84 7.62 -1.79
C GLU A 26 -1.06 6.30 -1.82
N ILE A 27 -1.28 5.46 -2.84
CA ILE A 27 -0.55 4.20 -3.03
C ILE A 27 0.97 4.45 -3.13
N TYR A 28 1.37 5.46 -3.89
CA TYR A 28 2.79 5.79 -4.05
C TYR A 28 3.41 6.23 -2.72
N ARG A 29 2.71 7.07 -1.95
CA ARG A 29 3.15 7.57 -0.66
C ARG A 29 3.33 6.44 0.37
N THR A 30 2.38 5.52 0.46
CA THR A 30 2.46 4.40 1.40
C THR A 30 3.51 3.38 0.98
N THR A 31 3.63 3.09 -0.32
CA THR A 31 4.70 2.21 -0.86
C THR A 31 6.09 2.75 -0.55
N LYS A 32 6.29 4.07 -0.63
CA LYS A 32 7.56 4.69 -0.26
C LYS A 32 7.92 4.49 1.22
N LYS A 33 6.94 4.42 2.12
CA LYS A 33 7.16 4.08 3.53
C LYS A 33 7.60 2.62 3.69
N VAL A 34 6.95 1.69 3.00
CA VAL A 34 7.33 0.26 2.99
C VAL A 34 8.75 0.08 2.48
N LYS A 35 9.09 0.76 1.38
CA LYS A 35 10.44 0.73 0.82
C LYS A 35 11.50 1.23 1.79
N ARG A 36 11.25 2.38 2.43
CA ARG A 36 12.16 2.92 3.45
C ARG A 36 12.34 1.99 4.63
N TRP A 37 11.25 1.35 5.09
CA TRP A 37 11.33 0.36 6.16
C TRP A 37 12.17 -0.86 5.73
N ALA A 38 12.01 -1.36 4.50
CA ALA A 38 12.82 -2.48 4.00
C ALA A 38 14.30 -2.09 3.93
N GLU A 39 14.62 -0.94 3.33
CA GLU A 39 15.98 -0.41 3.23
C GLU A 39 16.63 -0.21 4.61
N SER A 40 15.90 0.33 5.59
CA SER A 40 16.43 0.55 6.95
C SER A 40 16.70 -0.74 7.72
N ASN A 41 16.05 -1.84 7.33
CA ASN A 41 16.22 -3.16 7.96
C ASN A 41 17.14 -4.09 7.14
N GLY A 42 17.78 -3.57 6.08
CA GLY A 42 18.69 -4.35 5.24
C GLY A 42 18.01 -5.31 4.27
N PHE A 43 16.70 -5.18 4.08
CA PHE A 43 15.94 -6.01 3.14
C PHE A 43 15.84 -5.35 1.76
N THR A 44 15.93 -6.18 0.70
CA THR A 44 15.66 -5.71 -0.66
C THR A 44 14.21 -5.99 -1.03
N LEU A 45 13.43 -4.93 -1.19
CA LEU A 45 12.02 -5.03 -1.57
C LEU A 45 11.89 -5.50 -3.03
N LYS A 46 11.42 -6.73 -3.25
CA LYS A 46 11.17 -7.29 -4.59
C LYS A 46 9.80 -6.89 -5.14
N SER A 47 8.77 -6.97 -4.29
CA SER A 47 7.40 -6.65 -4.69
C SER A 47 6.62 -6.04 -3.54
N THR A 48 5.65 -5.20 -3.86
CA THR A 48 4.71 -4.61 -2.91
C THR A 48 3.35 -4.46 -3.56
N GLU A 49 2.34 -5.07 -2.96
CA GLU A 49 0.97 -5.02 -3.40
C GLU A 49 0.12 -4.29 -2.37
N TYR A 50 -0.52 -3.21 -2.77
CA TYR A 50 -1.51 -2.54 -1.93
C TYR A 50 -2.76 -3.40 -1.85
N ARG A 51 -3.23 -3.72 -0.63
CA ARG A 51 -4.42 -4.54 -0.41
C ARG A 51 -5.52 -3.74 0.30
N PHE A 52 -6.47 -3.19 -0.47
CA PHE A 52 -7.62 -2.44 0.04
C PHE A 52 -8.64 -3.31 0.80
N PHE A 53 -8.92 -4.51 0.26
CA PHE A 53 -9.97 -5.41 0.76
C PHE A 53 -9.44 -6.67 1.46
N ARG A 54 -8.40 -7.31 0.91
CA ARG A 54 -7.76 -8.50 1.49
C ARG A 54 -6.63 -8.10 2.44
N ARG A 55 -7.00 -7.64 3.64
CA ARG A 55 -6.10 -7.05 4.65
C ARG A 55 -5.30 -8.07 5.49
N GLY A 56 -5.31 -9.34 5.09
CA GLY A 56 -4.51 -10.41 5.70
C GLY A 56 -4.79 -10.57 7.20
N PRO A 57 -3.74 -10.75 8.05
CA PRO A 57 -3.89 -11.00 9.49
C PRO A 57 -4.52 -9.83 10.26
N PHE A 58 -4.60 -8.65 9.64
CA PHE A 58 -5.14 -7.45 10.27
C PHE A 58 -6.66 -7.25 10.03
N GLY A 59 -7.34 -8.22 9.41
CA GLY A 59 -8.62 -8.09 8.71
C GLY A 59 -9.83 -7.51 9.46
N LEU A 60 -9.84 -7.40 10.79
CA LEU A 60 -11.01 -6.95 11.55
C LEU A 60 -10.82 -5.66 12.37
N PHE A 61 -9.59 -5.22 12.66
CA PHE A 61 -9.33 -4.13 13.63
C PHE A 61 -8.55 -2.95 13.06
N ILE A 62 -8.66 -2.71 11.75
CA ILE A 62 -7.95 -1.63 11.07
C ILE A 62 -8.84 -0.40 10.95
N SER A 63 -8.43 0.68 11.62
CA SER A 63 -8.96 2.04 11.45
C SER A 63 -8.84 2.53 10.00
N ARG A 64 -9.76 3.38 9.54
CA ARG A 64 -9.78 3.92 8.17
C ARG A 64 -8.46 4.58 7.72
N ASP A 65 -7.62 5.01 8.66
CA ASP A 65 -6.38 5.75 8.41
C ASP A 65 -5.16 4.86 8.18
N LYS A 66 -5.36 3.55 8.00
CA LYS A 66 -4.29 2.55 7.88
C LYS A 66 -4.33 1.85 6.53
N ALA A 67 -3.17 1.79 5.88
CA ALA A 67 -2.93 1.07 4.65
C ALA A 67 -2.26 -0.27 4.95
N VAL A 68 -2.72 -1.33 4.27
CA VAL A 68 -2.12 -2.66 4.33
C VAL A 68 -1.47 -2.97 3.01
N HIS A 69 -0.20 -3.35 3.06
CA HIS A 69 0.54 -3.84 1.93
C HIS A 69 0.98 -5.27 2.20
N ARG A 70 0.88 -6.11 1.17
CA ARG A 70 1.62 -7.36 1.13
C ARG A 70 2.94 -7.08 0.45
N PHE A 71 4.04 -7.51 1.03
CA PHE A 71 5.36 -7.31 0.45
C PHE A 71 6.13 -8.61 0.39
N VAL A 72 7.04 -8.67 -0.59
CA VAL A 72 8.04 -9.73 -0.70
C VAL A 72 9.38 -9.03 -0.63
N ALA A 73 10.19 -9.41 0.36
CA ALA A 73 11.51 -8.86 0.54
C ALA A 73 12.55 -9.97 0.62
N SER A 74 13.70 -9.74 0.00
CA SER A 74 14.84 -10.64 0.06
C SER A 74 15.70 -10.27 1.25
N SER A 75 15.97 -11.26 2.10
CA SER A 75 16.94 -11.18 3.20
C SER A 75 18.35 -10.96 2.65
N PRO A 76 19.29 -10.36 3.42
CA PRO A 76 20.71 -10.33 3.05
C PRO A 76 21.30 -11.73 2.75
N GLU A 77 20.72 -12.77 3.34
CA GLU A 77 21.06 -14.18 3.13
C GLU A 77 20.52 -14.76 1.79
N GLY A 78 19.83 -13.95 0.98
CA GLY A 78 19.25 -14.35 -0.31
C GLY A 78 17.89 -15.05 -0.21
N ASN A 79 17.36 -15.25 1.00
CA ASN A 79 16.06 -15.87 1.22
C ASN A 79 14.93 -14.86 1.02
N ASP A 80 14.01 -15.18 0.10
CA ASP A 80 12.79 -14.39 -0.09
C ASP A 80 11.78 -14.69 1.03
N LYS A 81 11.34 -13.64 1.70
CA LYS A 81 10.32 -13.69 2.75
C LYS A 81 9.12 -12.85 2.32
N SER A 82 7.92 -13.41 2.42
CA SER A 82 6.68 -12.65 2.28
C SER A 82 6.19 -12.20 3.64
N GLY A 83 5.54 -11.05 3.67
CA GLY A 83 4.94 -10.52 4.87
C GLY A 83 3.88 -9.46 4.57
N TRP A 84 3.25 -9.03 5.65
CA TRP A 84 2.26 -8.00 5.69
C TRP A 84 2.81 -6.82 6.44
N ILE A 85 2.58 -5.63 5.91
CA ILE A 85 3.00 -4.39 6.53
C ILE A 85 1.82 -3.43 6.58
N LEU A 86 1.56 -2.93 7.78
CA LEU A 86 0.52 -1.99 8.08
C LEU A 86 1.16 -0.66 8.41
N CYS A 87 0.79 0.37 7.66
CA CYS A 87 1.33 1.71 7.79
C CYS A 87 0.20 2.74 7.84
N ASN A 88 0.40 3.82 8.60
CA ASN A 88 -0.56 4.92 8.63
C ASN A 88 -0.51 5.71 7.31
N ILE A 89 -1.67 6.05 6.77
CA ILE A 89 -1.84 6.79 5.51
C ILE A 89 -1.46 8.26 5.71
N PHE A 90 -1.97 8.88 6.77
CA PHE A 90 -1.89 10.34 6.96
C PHE A 90 -0.64 10.79 7.72
N TRP A 91 -0.45 10.30 8.95
CA TRP A 91 0.59 10.79 9.86
C TRP A 91 1.26 9.64 10.63
N GLY A 92 2.55 9.80 10.89
CA GLY A 92 3.38 8.80 11.58
C GLY A 92 4.18 7.91 10.63
N ASN A 93 5.37 7.54 11.11
CA ASN A 93 6.23 6.50 10.54
C ASN A 93 6.03 5.16 11.25
N ASP A 94 4.94 5.03 11.99
CA ASP A 94 4.62 3.78 12.67
C ASP A 94 4.22 2.74 11.63
N VAL A 95 4.94 1.62 11.68
CA VAL A 95 4.89 0.57 10.69
C VAL A 95 4.90 -0.74 11.45
N LYS A 96 3.78 -1.47 11.38
CA LYS A 96 3.65 -2.79 11.98
C LYS A 96 3.88 -3.85 10.90
N VAL A 97 4.81 -4.76 11.15
CA VAL A 97 5.19 -5.81 10.20
C VAL A 97 4.85 -7.15 10.80
N GLU A 98 4.27 -8.02 9.98
CA GLU A 98 3.94 -9.38 10.33
C GLU A 98 4.39 -10.27 9.19
N TRP A 99 5.38 -11.12 9.44
CA TRP A 99 5.89 -12.05 8.43
C TRP A 99 4.93 -13.21 8.26
N ASP A 100 4.77 -13.69 7.03
CA ASP A 100 4.15 -15.00 6.84
C ASP A 100 5.10 -16.03 7.49
N GLU A 101 4.57 -16.98 8.28
CA GLU A 101 5.37 -18.08 8.80
C GLU A 101 6.14 -18.75 7.64
N PRO A 102 7.39 -19.19 7.87
CA PRO A 102 8.15 -19.86 6.82
C PRO A 102 7.33 -21.04 6.33
N GLN A 103 6.95 -21.04 5.03
CA GLN A 103 6.51 -22.26 4.38
C GLN A 103 7.72 -23.18 4.32
N GLN A 104 7.92 -23.93 5.39
CA GLN A 104 8.88 -25.02 5.48
C GLN A 104 8.33 -26.12 4.58
N GLY A 105 8.68 -26.03 3.29
CA GLY A 105 8.41 -27.06 2.31
C GLY A 105 9.20 -28.31 2.67
N ASN A 106 8.45 -29.35 3.03
CA ASN A 106 8.87 -30.73 3.23
C ASN A 106 9.49 -31.33 1.96
#